data_AF-A0A821XQS8-F1
#
_entry.id   AF-A0A821XQS8-F1
#
_cell.length_a   1.000
_cell.length_b   1.000
_cell.length_c   1.000
_cell.angle_alpha   90.00
_cell.angle_beta   90.00
_cell.angle_gamma   90.00
#
_symmetry.space_group_name_H-M   'P 1'
#
loop_
_entity.id
_entity.type
_entity.pdbx_description
1 polymer ?
#
loop_
_entity_poly.entity_id
_entity_poly.type
_entity_poly.pdbx_seq_one_letter_code
_entity_poly.pdbx_strand_id
1 'polypeptide(L)'
;MAAFCIKTSILSIILVLCITNLIKESNAMPPWLKNSGVFTESAECHTDDELLDLCQRCAKLTKSRLAYPACCSTDLQARNWCSDYVYFGRGTYDFYLI
;
A
#
# COMPACT_ATOMS: atom_id res chain seq x y z
N MET A 1 -34.58 25.30 -20.63
CA MET A 1 -34.59 23.88 -20.20
C MET A 1 -33.24 23.20 -20.44
N ALA A 2 -32.60 23.35 -21.62
CA ALA A 2 -31.28 22.78 -21.91
C ALA A 2 -30.12 23.26 -20.99
N ALA A 3 -30.09 24.54 -20.58
CA ALA A 3 -29.02 25.08 -19.73
C ALA A 3 -29.02 24.51 -18.29
N PHE A 4 -30.15 23.99 -17.81
CA PHE A 4 -30.26 23.39 -16.46
C PHE A 4 -29.64 21.99 -16.43
N CYS A 5 -29.83 21.20 -17.50
CA CYS A 5 -29.20 19.88 -17.68
C CYS A 5 -27.68 19.95 -17.82
N ILE A 6 -27.14 21.01 -18.44
CA ILE A 6 -25.70 21.17 -18.61
C ILE A 6 -25.02 21.46 -17.25
N LYS A 7 -25.65 22.28 -16.39
CA LYS A 7 -25.12 22.61 -15.06
C LYS A 7 -25.13 21.42 -14.10
N THR A 8 -26.19 20.61 -14.10
CA THR A 8 -26.25 19.38 -13.28
C THR A 8 -25.24 18.34 -13.75
N SER A 9 -25.00 18.23 -15.06
CA SER A 9 -23.94 17.37 -15.61
C SER A 9 -22.54 17.84 -15.22
N ILE A 10 -22.25 19.15 -15.29
CA ILE A 10 -20.95 19.72 -14.88
C ILE A 10 -20.71 19.49 -13.37
N LEU A 11 -21.72 19.73 -12.53
CA LEU A 11 -21.62 19.50 -11.08
C LEU A 11 -21.34 18.03 -10.77
N SER A 12 -22.01 17.11 -11.48
CA SER A 12 -21.79 15.67 -11.34
C SER A 12 -20.37 15.27 -11.76
N ILE A 13 -19.85 15.83 -12.86
CA ILE A 13 -18.47 15.57 -13.33
C ILE A 13 -17.44 16.07 -12.32
N ILE A 14 -17.62 17.29 -11.78
CA ILE A 14 -16.74 17.85 -10.75
C ILE A 14 -16.76 16.97 -9.49
N LEU A 15 -17.93 16.51 -9.07
CA LEU A 15 -18.08 15.62 -7.91
C LEU A 15 -17.31 14.30 -8.12
N VAL A 16 -17.44 13.68 -9.30
CA VAL A 16 -16.73 12.44 -9.66
C VAL A 16 -15.22 12.66 -9.71
N LEU A 17 -14.75 13.78 -10.26
CA LEU A 17 -13.32 14.13 -10.28
C LEU A 17 -12.76 14.33 -8.87
N CYS A 18 -13.49 14.98 -7.96
CA CYS A 18 -13.09 15.09 -6.56
C CYS A 18 -12.98 13.71 -5.87
N ILE A 19 -13.98 12.85 -6.06
CA ILE A 19 -14.00 11.50 -5.48
C ILE A 19 -12.84 10.63 -6.01
N THR A 20 -12.54 10.70 -7.30
CA THR A 20 -11.44 9.92 -7.89
C THR A 20 -10.05 10.38 -7.44
N ASN A 21 -9.84 11.68 -7.21
CA ASN A 21 -8.59 12.19 -6.65
C ASN A 21 -8.40 11.77 -5.18
N LEU A 22 -9.48 11.69 -4.40
CA LEU A 22 -9.46 11.17 -3.02
C LEU A 22 -9.05 9.69 -2.95
N ILE A 23 -9.39 8.89 -3.97
CA ILE A 23 -9.09 7.45 -3.99
C ILE A 23 -7.61 7.19 -4.35
N LYS A 24 -7.00 8.02 -5.20
CA LYS A 24 -5.62 7.85 -5.70
C LYS A 24 -4.53 7.88 -4.61
N GLU A 25 -4.79 8.51 -3.48
CA GLU A 25 -3.85 8.66 -2.34
C GLU A 25 -3.64 7.37 -1.50
N SER A 26 -4.39 6.30 -1.76
CA SER A 26 -4.70 5.36 -0.67
C SER A 26 -3.71 4.23 -0.43
N ASN A 27 -3.00 3.70 -1.44
CA ASN A 27 -2.28 2.43 -1.28
C ASN A 27 -0.86 2.49 -1.88
N ALA A 28 0.17 2.38 -1.03
CA ALA A 28 1.51 2.07 -1.53
C ALA A 28 1.51 0.59 -1.91
N MET A 29 1.55 0.30 -3.22
CA MET A 29 1.62 -1.06 -3.75
C MET A 29 3.10 -1.50 -3.79
N PRO A 30 3.52 -2.48 -2.99
CA PRO A 30 4.89 -2.97 -3.04
C PRO A 30 5.21 -3.70 -4.36
N PRO A 31 6.46 -3.69 -4.83
CA PRO A 31 6.87 -4.41 -6.05
C PRO A 31 6.76 -5.94 -5.92
N TRP A 32 7.08 -6.48 -4.74
CA TRP A 32 6.97 -7.91 -4.44
C TRP A 32 5.51 -8.40 -4.47
N LEU A 33 4.54 -7.49 -4.30
CA LEU A 33 3.12 -7.85 -4.27
C LEU A 33 2.60 -8.36 -5.62
N LYS A 34 3.25 -7.99 -6.73
CA LYS A 34 2.87 -8.47 -8.07
C LYS A 34 3.11 -9.97 -8.26
N ASN A 35 3.98 -10.56 -7.45
CA ASN A 35 4.35 -11.98 -7.53
C ASN A 35 3.94 -12.75 -6.27
N SER A 36 2.90 -12.28 -5.56
CA SER A 36 2.41 -12.84 -4.30
C SER A 36 1.90 -14.27 -4.47
N GLY A 37 2.81 -15.22 -4.36
CA GLY A 37 2.50 -16.63 -4.20
C GLY A 37 2.06 -16.96 -2.78
N VAL A 38 2.10 -18.26 -2.45
CA VAL A 38 1.93 -18.75 -1.09
C VAL A 38 3.10 -18.27 -0.23
N PHE A 39 2.83 -17.45 0.79
CA PHE A 39 3.82 -17.05 1.77
C PHE A 39 4.01 -18.15 2.81
N THR A 40 5.24 -18.62 2.99
CA THR A 40 5.60 -19.50 4.11
C THR A 40 5.83 -18.64 5.35
N GLU A 41 4.95 -18.80 6.34
CA GLU A 41 5.02 -18.07 7.61
C GLU A 41 6.36 -18.37 8.32
N SER A 42 7.08 -17.31 8.68
CA SER A 42 8.28 -17.41 9.50
C SER A 42 7.90 -17.54 10.97
N ALA A 43 8.39 -18.59 11.63
CA ALA A 43 8.25 -18.75 13.08
C ALA A 43 8.88 -17.57 13.86
N GLU A 44 9.90 -16.93 13.28
CA GLU A 44 10.60 -15.78 13.85
C GLU A 44 9.66 -14.59 14.11
N CYS A 45 8.64 -14.40 13.25
CA CYS A 45 7.72 -13.26 13.37
C CYS A 45 6.90 -13.27 14.66
N HIS A 46 6.73 -14.44 15.30
CA HIS A 46 5.98 -14.57 16.54
C HIS A 46 6.88 -14.62 17.79
N THR A 47 8.20 -14.70 17.59
CA THR A 47 9.18 -14.72 18.69
C THR A 47 9.95 -13.43 18.83
N ASP A 48 10.03 -12.64 17.75
CA ASP A 48 10.71 -11.35 17.69
C ASP A 48 9.65 -10.22 17.68
N ASP A 49 9.52 -9.54 18.81
CA ASP A 49 8.56 -8.44 19.00
C ASP A 49 8.87 -7.23 18.08
N GLU A 50 10.15 -6.99 17.75
CA GLU A 50 10.55 -5.89 16.86
C GLU A 50 10.12 -6.19 15.42
N LEU A 51 10.33 -7.43 14.97
CA LEU A 51 9.88 -7.89 13.67
C LEU A 51 8.35 -7.88 13.56
N LEU A 52 7.66 -8.32 14.61
CA LEU A 52 6.20 -8.32 14.67
C LEU A 52 5.64 -6.90 14.55
N ASP A 53 6.16 -5.95 15.33
CA ASP A 53 5.75 -4.55 15.30
C ASP A 53 6.03 -3.92 13.93
N LEU A 54 7.18 -4.21 13.31
CA LEU A 54 7.49 -3.77 11.95
C LEU A 54 6.43 -4.23 10.94
N CYS A 55 6.12 -5.53 10.93
CA CYS A 55 5.18 -6.10 9.96
C CYS A 55 3.75 -5.61 10.18
N GLN A 56 3.32 -5.42 11.44
CA GLN A 56 2.03 -4.81 11.76
C GLN A 56 1.94 -3.35 11.30
N ARG A 57 2.98 -2.55 11.54
CA ARG A 57 3.06 -1.15 11.07
C ARG A 57 3.03 -1.07 9.56
N CYS A 58 3.79 -1.92 8.88
CA CYS A 58 3.81 -1.97 7.43
C CYS A 58 2.41 -2.26 6.85
N ALA A 59 1.68 -3.23 7.39
CA ALA A 59 0.32 -3.53 6.96
C ALA A 59 -0.65 -2.35 7.19
N LYS A 60 -0.51 -1.64 8.31
CA LYS A 60 -1.32 -0.46 8.63
C LYS A 60 -1.06 0.71 7.68
N LEU A 61 0.21 1.01 7.39
CA LEU A 61 0.60 2.15 6.55
C LEU A 61 0.31 1.91 5.06
N THR A 62 0.49 0.67 4.59
CA THR A 62 0.21 0.30 3.19
C THR A 62 -1.26 0.06 2.92
N LYS A 63 -2.04 -0.20 3.98
CA LYS A 63 -3.44 -0.65 3.91
C LYS A 63 -3.62 -1.95 3.12
N SER A 64 -2.55 -2.74 2.99
CA SER A 64 -2.55 -4.01 2.29
C SER A 64 -2.67 -5.17 3.28
N ARG A 65 -3.70 -6.01 3.10
CA ARG A 65 -3.86 -7.26 3.88
C ARG A 65 -2.75 -8.28 3.61
N LEU A 66 -2.04 -8.13 2.49
CA LEU A 66 -0.96 -9.03 2.09
C LEU A 66 0.42 -8.58 2.60
N ALA A 67 0.54 -7.34 3.10
CA ALA A 67 1.80 -6.84 3.66
C ALA A 67 2.23 -7.55 4.94
N TYR A 68 1.29 -7.89 5.82
CA TYR A 68 1.60 -8.65 7.02
C TYR A 68 2.16 -10.05 6.72
N PRO A 69 1.45 -10.94 5.99
CA PRO A 69 1.95 -12.29 5.72
C PRO A 69 3.20 -12.29 4.84
N ALA A 70 3.37 -11.31 3.94
CA ALA A 70 4.60 -11.19 3.16
C ALA A 70 5.79 -10.76 4.03
N CYS A 71 5.62 -9.78 4.91
CA CYS A 71 6.67 -9.32 5.81
C CYS A 71 7.06 -10.39 6.84
N CYS A 72 6.07 -11.10 7.39
CA CYS A 72 6.27 -12.24 8.29
C CYS A 72 6.64 -13.53 7.55
N SER A 73 6.85 -13.50 6.23
CA SER A 73 7.30 -14.69 5.51
C SER A 73 8.80 -14.89 5.67
N THR A 74 9.28 -16.03 5.16
CA THR A 74 10.72 -16.27 4.97
C THR A 74 11.33 -15.41 3.83
N ASP A 75 10.52 -14.68 3.07
CA ASP A 75 10.99 -13.76 2.03
C ASP A 75 11.49 -12.44 2.63
N LEU A 76 12.82 -12.26 2.58
CA LEU A 76 13.48 -11.06 3.07
C LEU A 76 13.18 -9.82 2.22
N GLN A 77 12.77 -9.97 0.95
CA GLN A 77 12.48 -8.83 0.08
C GLN A 77 11.29 -8.02 0.61
N ALA A 78 10.23 -8.71 1.05
CA ALA A 78 9.06 -8.06 1.64
C ALA A 78 9.38 -7.41 2.98
N ARG A 79 10.18 -8.10 3.81
CA ARG A 79 10.63 -7.60 5.12
C ARG A 79 11.47 -6.33 4.99
N ASN A 80 12.47 -6.33 4.10
CA ASN A 80 13.33 -5.18 3.84
C ASN A 80 12.54 -3.99 3.31
N TRP A 81 11.65 -4.23 2.34
CA TRP A 81 10.77 -3.19 1.82
C TRP A 81 9.87 -2.59 2.93
N CYS A 82 9.33 -3.44 3.81
CA CYS A 82 8.54 -2.97 4.95
C CYS A 82 9.37 -2.15 5.94
N SER A 83 10.61 -2.56 6.24
CA SER A 83 11.56 -1.77 7.04
C SER A 83 11.74 -0.38 6.43
N ASP A 84 12.11 -0.32 5.15
CA ASP A 84 12.35 0.95 4.48
C ASP A 84 11.09 1.82 4.46
N TYR A 85 9.92 1.21 4.22
CA TYR A 85 8.65 1.92 4.12
C TYR A 85 8.18 2.47 5.46
N VAL A 86 8.40 1.74 6.56
CA VAL A 86 8.03 2.18 7.91
C VAL A 86 8.96 3.30 8.39
N TYR A 87 10.28 3.20 8.13
CA TYR A 87 11.26 4.17 8.65
C TYR A 87 11.43 5.42 7.76
N PHE A 88 11.33 5.29 6.44
CA PHE A 88 11.57 6.39 5.50
C PHE A 88 10.29 6.89 4.78
N GLY A 89 9.19 6.16 4.87
CA GLY A 89 7.90 6.56 4.31
C GLY A 89 7.79 6.43 2.78
N ARG A 90 6.84 7.15 2.17
CA ARG A 90 6.60 7.17 0.71
C ARG A 90 7.63 8.00 -0.07
N GLY A 91 8.89 8.02 0.36
CA GLY A 91 9.96 8.67 -0.38
C GLY A 91 10.35 7.83 -1.58
N THR A 92 9.79 8.14 -2.76
CA THR A 92 10.29 7.78 -4.10
C THR A 92 11.28 6.61 -4.14
N TYR A 93 10.78 5.38 -4.16
CA TYR A 93 11.57 4.16 -4.41
C TYR A 93 11.99 4.00 -5.88
N ASP A 94 12.21 5.12 -6.58
CA ASP A 94 12.77 5.14 -7.94
C ASP A 94 14.29 4.81 -7.95
N PHE A 95 14.89 4.54 -6.78
CA PHE A 95 16.34 4.27 -6.69
C PHE A 95 16.76 2.83 -7.01
N TYR A 96 15.83 1.91 -7.27
CA TYR A 96 16.14 0.51 -7.66
C TYR A 96 15.81 0.17 -9.13
N LEU A 97 15.56 1.18 -9.96
CA LEU A 97 15.36 1.05 -11.41
C LEU A 97 16.46 1.78 -12.23
N ILE A 98 17.71 1.67 -11.78
CA ILE A 98 18.91 1.98 -12.59
C ILE A 98 19.69 0.69 -12.79
#